data_AF-A0A7W0M891-F1
#
_entry.id   AF-A0A7W0M891-F1
#
_cell.length_a   1.000
_cell.length_b   1.000
_cell.length_c   1.000
_cell.angle_alpha   90.00
_cell.angle_beta   90.00
_cell.angle_gamma   90.00
#
_symmetry.space_group_name_H-M   'P 1'
#
loop_
_entity.id
_entity.type
_entity.pdbx_description
1 polymer ?
#
loop_
_entity_poly.entity_id
_entity_poly.type
_entity_poly.pdbx_seq_one_letter_code
_entity_poly.pdbx_strand_id
1 'polypeptide(L)'
;MEGIEHLRRARQELKRSDGTARARLRVAARQFWQAVFDFESWPPPLQGRAAGILRRLFTGGVIDETVQNASSGTIETLSDEIEAFSEEAERHDLRNRLRG
;
A
#
# COMPACT_ATOMS: atom_id res chain seq x y z
N MET A 1 -4.60 -6.79 -14.81
CA MET A 1 -3.32 -6.63 -14.07
C MET A 1 -3.17 -5.23 -13.48
N GLU A 2 -4.27 -4.62 -13.01
CA GLU A 2 -4.25 -3.22 -12.55
C GLU A 2 -3.72 -3.09 -11.11
N GLY A 3 -3.96 -4.09 -10.25
CA GLY A 3 -3.50 -4.04 -8.87
C GLY A 3 -1.97 -3.93 -8.68
N ILE A 4 -1.17 -4.63 -9.48
CA ILE A 4 0.30 -4.52 -9.40
C ILE A 4 0.79 -3.13 -9.83
N GLU A 5 0.14 -2.51 -10.82
CA GLU A 5 0.48 -1.16 -11.25
C GLU A 5 0.18 -0.13 -10.17
N HIS A 6 -0.95 -0.28 -9.48
CA HIS A 6 -1.29 0.54 -8.31
C HIS A 6 -0.25 0.39 -7.18
N LEU A 7 0.25 -0.81 -6.89
CA LEU A 7 1.32 -1.01 -5.90
C LEU A 7 2.64 -0.33 -6.32
N ARG A 8 3.00 -0.37 -7.60
CA ARG A 8 4.18 0.35 -8.10
C ARG A 8 4.06 1.85 -7.90
N ARG A 9 2.89 2.41 -8.22
CA ARG A 9 2.60 3.84 -7.99
C ARG A 9 2.65 4.19 -6.52
N ALA A 10 2.09 3.35 -5.64
CA ALA A 10 2.18 3.54 -4.20
C ALA A 10 3.64 3.65 -3.73
N ARG A 11 4.52 2.74 -4.18
CA ARG A 11 5.96 2.79 -3.87
C ARG A 11 6.66 4.03 -4.42
N GLN A 12 6.35 4.40 -5.66
CA GLN A 12 6.93 5.59 -6.28
C GLN A 12 6.61 6.83 -5.46
N GLU A 13 5.35 7.01 -5.06
CA GLU A 13 4.90 8.13 -4.24
C GLU A 13 5.60 8.19 -2.88
N LEU A 14 5.82 7.06 -2.22
CA LEU A 14 6.56 7.01 -0.95
C LEU A 14 8.04 7.42 -1.10
N LYS A 15 8.65 7.18 -2.27
CA LYS A 15 10.06 7.48 -2.57
C LYS A 15 10.31 8.89 -3.06
N ARG A 16 9.27 9.62 -3.44
CA ARG A 16 9.37 11.00 -3.91
C ARG A 16 10.05 11.87 -2.86
N SER A 17 10.92 12.79 -3.28
CA SER A 17 11.58 13.74 -2.39
C SER A 17 10.78 15.04 -2.20
N ASP A 18 9.75 15.26 -3.02
CA ASP A 18 8.84 16.39 -2.92
C ASP A 18 7.61 16.09 -2.05
N GLY A 19 7.04 17.15 -1.47
CA GLY A 19 5.89 17.06 -0.58
C GLY A 19 6.20 16.55 0.82
N THR A 20 5.20 16.60 1.69
CA THR A 20 5.34 16.09 3.07
C THR A 20 5.19 14.56 3.09
N ALA A 21 5.80 13.88 4.06
CA ALA A 21 5.60 12.44 4.27
C ALA A 21 4.11 12.06 4.35
N ARG A 22 3.30 12.93 4.99
CA ARG A 22 1.85 12.79 5.08
C ARG A 22 1.17 12.85 3.71
N ALA A 23 1.52 13.81 2.86
CA ALA A 23 0.96 13.92 1.52
C ALA A 23 1.31 12.69 0.66
N ARG A 24 2.56 12.25 0.70
CA ARG A 24 3.05 11.04 0.03
C ARG A 24 2.28 9.80 0.48
N LEU A 25 2.17 9.58 1.80
CA LEU A 25 1.41 8.46 2.37
C LEU A 25 -0.07 8.49 1.94
N ARG A 26 -0.70 9.67 1.90
CA ARG A 26 -2.11 9.79 1.47
C ARG A 26 -2.31 9.25 0.06
N VAL A 27 -1.44 9.64 -0.89
CA VAL A 27 -1.54 9.15 -2.28
C VAL A 27 -1.24 7.66 -2.33
N ALA A 28 -0.16 7.21 -1.66
CA ALA A 28 0.22 5.81 -1.63
C ALA A 28 -0.86 4.90 -1.02
N ALA A 29 -1.52 5.33 0.05
CA ALA A 29 -2.60 4.60 0.69
C ALA A 29 -3.83 4.43 -0.22
N ARG A 30 -4.16 5.44 -1.04
CA ARG A 30 -5.24 5.33 -2.03
C ARG A 30 -4.91 4.35 -3.14
N GLN A 31 -3.68 4.42 -3.66
CA GLN A 31 -3.18 3.46 -4.65
C GLN A 31 -3.17 2.03 -4.07
N PHE A 32 -2.72 1.88 -2.83
CA PHE A 32 -2.75 0.60 -2.13
C PHE A 32 -4.17 0.05 -1.98
N TRP A 33 -5.14 0.88 -1.58
CA TRP A 33 -6.54 0.46 -1.47
C TRP A 33 -7.13 0.01 -2.81
N GLN A 34 -6.87 0.76 -3.89
CA GLN A 34 -7.25 0.36 -5.26
C GLN A 34 -6.62 -0.99 -5.63
N ALA A 35 -5.32 -1.16 -5.35
CA ALA A 35 -4.64 -2.43 -5.62
C ALA A 35 -5.32 -3.61 -4.92
N VAL A 36 -5.65 -3.46 -3.64
CA VAL A 36 -6.29 -4.52 -2.86
C VAL A 36 -7.69 -4.84 -3.37
N PHE A 37 -8.42 -3.84 -3.88
CA PHE A 37 -9.76 -4.01 -4.45
C PHE A 37 -9.75 -4.65 -5.84
N ASP A 38 -8.80 -4.26 -6.70
CA ASP A 38 -8.73 -4.72 -8.10
C ASP A 38 -8.16 -6.14 -8.26
N PHE A 39 -7.59 -6.70 -7.19
CA PHE A 39 -6.96 -8.02 -7.24
C PHE A 39 -7.90 -9.09 -6.66
N GLU A 40 -8.49 -9.88 -7.56
CA GLU A 40 -9.53 -10.89 -7.30
C GLU A 40 -9.19 -11.85 -6.14
N SER A 41 -7.91 -12.22 -5.99
CA SER A 41 -7.44 -12.94 -4.81
C SER A 41 -5.92 -12.81 -4.63
N TRP A 42 -5.49 -12.18 -3.55
CA TRP A 42 -4.09 -12.24 -3.13
C TRP A 42 -3.74 -13.64 -2.61
N PRO A 43 -2.47 -14.08 -2.66
CA PRO A 43 -2.00 -15.25 -1.91
C PRO A 43 -2.35 -15.11 -0.41
N PRO A 44 -2.68 -16.20 0.31
CA PRO A 44 -3.09 -16.12 1.72
C PRO A 44 -2.14 -15.33 2.63
N PRO A 45 -0.80 -15.43 2.50
CA PRO A 45 0.13 -14.62 3.29
C PRO A 45 -0.01 -13.11 3.06
N LEU A 46 -0.35 -12.71 1.83
CA LEU A 46 -0.55 -11.31 1.46
C LEU A 46 -1.95 -10.82 1.85
N GLN A 47 -2.98 -11.66 1.81
CA GLN A 47 -4.33 -11.27 2.24
C GLN A 47 -4.37 -10.75 3.68
N GLY A 48 -3.77 -11.50 4.62
CA GLY A 48 -3.75 -11.10 6.03
C GLY A 48 -3.01 -9.78 6.27
N ARG A 49 -1.90 -9.58 5.55
CA ARG A 49 -1.13 -8.33 5.63
C ARG A 49 -1.88 -7.15 5.02
N ALA A 50 -2.51 -7.34 3.86
CA ALA A 50 -3.33 -6.32 3.22
C ALA A 50 -4.46 -5.88 4.16
N ALA A 51 -5.18 -6.82 4.76
CA ALA A 51 -6.24 -6.53 5.72
C ALA A 51 -5.73 -5.76 6.95
N GLY A 52 -4.55 -6.12 7.48
CA GLY A 52 -3.94 -5.42 8.61
C GLY A 52 -3.52 -3.98 8.29
N ILE A 53 -3.03 -3.72 7.09
CA ILE A 53 -2.70 -2.36 6.61
C ILE A 53 -3.98 -1.55 6.40
N LEU A 54 -4.97 -2.11 5.70
CA LEU A 54 -6.26 -1.43 5.48
C LEU A 54 -6.96 -1.08 6.79
N ARG A 55 -7.04 -2.02 7.74
CA ARG A 55 -7.64 -1.76 9.05
C ARG A 55 -7.00 -0.54 9.71
N ARG A 56 -5.69 -0.39 9.62
CA ARG A 56 -4.97 0.76 10.19
C ARG A 56 -5.27 2.05 9.43
N LEU A 57 -5.26 2.01 8.09
CA LEU A 57 -5.61 3.15 7.23
C LEU A 57 -7.05 3.66 7.41
N PHE A 58 -7.95 2.81 7.90
CA PHE A 58 -9.36 3.14 8.16
C PHE A 58 -9.72 3.25 9.65
N THR A 59 -8.74 3.17 10.58
CA THR A 59 -9.01 3.22 12.04
C THR A 59 -9.75 4.49 12.46
N GLY A 60 -9.46 5.61 11.81
CA GLY A 60 -10.02 6.92 12.14
C GLY A 60 -11.08 7.42 11.16
N GLY A 61 -11.61 6.57 10.27
CA GLY A 61 -12.52 6.98 9.20
C GLY A 61 -11.88 6.86 7.82
N VAL A 62 -12.15 7.82 6.93
CA VAL A 62 -11.59 7.81 5.57
C VAL A 62 -10.06 7.95 5.59
N ILE A 63 -9.37 7.38 4.59
CA ILE A 63 -7.89 7.39 4.49
C ILE A 63 -7.31 8.78 4.74
N ASP A 64 -7.93 9.81 4.15
CA ASP A 64 -7.42 11.19 4.23
C ASP A 64 -7.42 11.72 5.67
N GLU A 65 -8.45 11.39 6.44
CA GLU A 65 -8.65 11.81 7.83
C GLU A 65 -7.70 11.04 8.76
N THR A 66 -7.63 9.72 8.59
CA THR A 66 -6.69 8.87 9.34
C THR A 66 -5.25 9.34 9.14
N VAL A 67 -4.84 9.61 7.90
CA VAL A 67 -3.49 10.09 7.58
C VAL A 67 -3.26 11.52 8.09
N GLN A 68 -4.28 12.38 8.06
CA GLN A 68 -4.18 13.73 8.59
C GLN A 68 -3.89 13.75 10.09
N ASN A 69 -4.53 12.85 10.84
CA ASN A 69 -4.44 12.76 12.30
C ASN A 69 -3.31 11.83 12.78
N ALA A 70 -2.70 11.05 11.89
CA ALA A 70 -1.62 10.13 12.22
C ALA A 70 -0.37 10.87 12.74
N SER A 71 0.27 10.33 13.77
CA SER A 71 1.57 10.79 14.24
C SER A 71 2.67 10.56 13.18
N SER A 72 3.81 11.25 13.28
CA SER A 72 4.94 11.02 12.36
C SER A 72 5.42 9.56 12.39
N GLY A 73 5.49 8.93 13.57
CA GLY A 73 5.88 7.53 13.69
C GLY A 73 4.85 6.59 13.05
N THR A 74 3.55 6.90 13.17
CA THR A 74 2.49 6.15 12.47
C THR A 74 2.60 6.29 10.95
N ILE A 75 2.94 7.50 10.45
CA ILE A 75 3.13 7.74 9.02
C ILE A 75 4.30 6.93 8.49
N GLU A 76 5.42 6.91 9.21
CA GLU A 76 6.62 6.14 8.85
C GLU A 76 6.29 4.65 8.81
N THR A 77 5.73 4.09 9.89
CA THR A 77 5.34 2.67 9.94
C THR A 77 4.39 2.28 8.81
N LEU A 78 3.36 3.07 8.54
CA LEU A 78 2.42 2.77 7.45
C LEU A 78 3.07 2.86 6.07
N SER A 79 3.99 3.80 5.88
CA SER A 79 4.75 3.92 4.64
C SER A 79 5.62 2.68 4.40
N ASP A 80 6.38 2.26 5.42
CA ASP A 80 7.25 1.09 5.36
C ASP A 80 6.46 -0.20 5.08
N GLU A 81 5.29 -0.34 5.71
CA GLU A 81 4.44 -1.51 5.52
C GLU A 81 3.84 -1.58 4.12
N ILE A 82 3.37 -0.45 3.58
CA ILE A 82 2.86 -0.37 2.21
C ILE A 82 4.00 -0.66 1.22
N GLU A 83 5.19 -0.12 1.44
CA GLU A 83 6.35 -0.40 0.58
C GLU A 83 6.73 -1.89 0.61
N ALA A 84 6.88 -2.46 1.79
CA ALA A 84 7.28 -3.85 1.97
C ALA A 84 6.23 -4.82 1.38
N PHE A 85 4.94 -4.53 1.57
CA PHE A 85 3.88 -5.29 0.93
C PHE A 85 3.97 -5.22 -0.60
N SER A 86 4.14 -4.01 -1.13
CA SER A 86 4.16 -3.77 -2.57
C SER A 86 5.33 -4.52 -3.23
N GLU A 87 6.52 -4.48 -2.63
CA GLU A 87 7.67 -5.22 -3.12
C GLU A 87 7.46 -6.74 -3.11
N GLU A 88 6.87 -7.28 -2.06
CA GLU A 88 6.60 -8.72 -1.96
C GLU A 88 5.55 -9.18 -2.97
N ALA A 89 4.48 -8.40 -3.14
CA ALA A 89 3.44 -8.67 -4.13
C ALA A 89 3.99 -8.66 -5.56
N GLU A 90 4.85 -7.69 -5.91
CA GLU A 90 5.53 -7.64 -7.20
C GLU A 90 6.42 -8.85 -7.44
N ARG A 91 7.19 -9.29 -6.43
CA ARG A 91 8.02 -10.50 -6.52
C ARG A 91 7.17 -11.75 -6.73
N HIS A 92 6.01 -11.84 -6.08
CA HIS A 92 5.10 -12.97 -6.23
C HIS A 92 4.49 -13.01 -7.64
N ASP A 93 4.05 -11.87 -8.17
CA ASP A 93 3.53 -11.75 -9.54
C ASP A 93 4.60 -12.15 -10.58
N LEU A 94 5.84 -11.64 -10.44
CA LEU A 94 6.94 -12.01 -11.33
C LEU A 94 7.24 -13.52 -11.33
N ARG A 95 7.25 -14.14 -10.15
CA ARG A 95 7.47 -15.60 -10.01
C ARG A 95 6.38 -16.41 -10.70
N ASN A 96 5.12 -15.97 -10.62
CA ASN A 96 4.01 -16.65 -11.27
C ASN A 96 4.08 -16.53 -12.80
N ARG A 97 4.46 -15.36 -13.33
CA ARG A 97 4.61 -15.15 -14.77
C ARG A 97 5.76 -15.94 -15.39
N LEU A 98 6.83 -16.21 -14.64
CA LEU A 98 7.97 -17.00 -15.11
C LEU A 98 7.71 -18.52 -15.09
N ARG A 99 6.63 -18.95 -14.41
CA ARG A 99 6.24 -20.37 -14.30
C ARG A 99 5.06 -20.75 -15.19
N GLY A 100 4.36 -19.76 -15.74
CA GLY A 100 3.20 -19.92 -16.62
C GLY A 100 3.56 -19.91 -18.09
#